data_AF-A0A534NT47-F1
#
_entry.id   AF-A0A534NT47-F1
#
_cell.length_a   1.000
_cell.length_b   1.000
_cell.length_c   1.000
_cell.angle_alpha   90.00
_cell.angle_beta   90.00
_cell.angle_gamma   90.00
#
_symmetry.space_group_name_H-M   'P 1'
#
loop_
_entity.id
_entity.type
_entity.pdbx_description
1 polymer ?
#
loop_
_entity_poly.entity_id
_entity_poly.type
_entity_poly.pdbx_seq_one_letter_code
_entity_poly.pdbx_strand_id
1 'polypeptide(L)'
;MERFGDSYQQMLHERTIAEFAKRGVAVAFATFDRLSLDETPSFDAQAKEFRASTALIVYRTEGTIDSLSGQIVNAEFDAQLFDLALQKRVWRAAIRYGSGGGFTTDSQRVDKLVGGIADALAADGLLAAAPAAQGRKPVAAAWISARRPL
;
A
#
# COMPACT_ATOMS: atom_id res chain seq x y z
N MET A 1 5.43 21.96 -1.99
CA MET A 1 5.28 20.67 -2.70
C MET A 1 5.34 19.59 -1.63
N GLU A 2 4.19 19.22 -1.04
CA GLU A 2 4.17 18.37 0.16
C GLU A 2 4.53 16.92 -0.20
N ARG A 3 5.63 16.44 0.41
CA ARG A 3 5.83 15.02 0.76
C ARG A 3 4.56 14.52 1.44
N PHE A 4 4.20 13.25 1.29
CA PHE A 4 3.36 12.64 2.33
C PHE A 4 4.10 12.88 3.64
N GLY A 5 3.50 13.63 4.57
CA GLY A 5 4.17 13.97 5.82
C GLY A 5 4.65 12.70 6.51
N ASP A 6 5.73 12.78 7.29
CA ASP A 6 6.30 11.63 8.00
C ASP A 6 5.23 10.88 8.82
N SER A 7 4.22 11.61 9.31
CA SER A 7 3.04 11.06 9.99
C SER A 7 2.17 10.14 9.11
N TYR A 8 1.92 10.51 7.85
CA TYR A 8 1.17 9.67 6.91
C TYR A 8 1.93 8.38 6.60
N GLN A 9 3.24 8.49 6.35
CA GLN A 9 4.08 7.32 6.05
C GLN A 9 4.18 6.38 7.25
N GLN A 10 4.34 6.93 8.46
CA GLN A 10 4.33 6.15 9.69
C GLN A 10 2.99 5.44 9.91
N MET A 11 1.85 6.14 9.77
CA MET A 11 0.53 5.52 9.89
C MET A 11 0.32 4.44 8.84
N LEU A 12 0.75 4.67 7.59
CA LEU A 12 0.65 3.70 6.51
C LEU A 12 1.45 2.44 6.85
N HIS A 13 2.67 2.59 7.35
CA HIS A 13 3.52 1.48 7.78
C HIS A 13 2.85 0.66 8.90
N GLU A 14 2.47 1.33 10.01
CA GLU A 14 1.91 0.66 11.19
C GLU A 14 0.60 -0.06 10.87
N ARG A 15 -0.30 0.59 10.12
CA ARG A 15 -1.62 0.02 9.79
C ARG A 15 -1.53 -1.09 8.76
N THR A 16 -0.60 -1.02 7.80
CA THR A 16 -0.37 -2.12 6.86
C THR A 16 0.08 -3.37 7.59
N ILE A 17 1.08 -3.24 8.48
CA ILE A 17 1.56 -4.38 9.28
C ILE A 17 0.42 -4.94 10.13
N ALA A 18 -0.30 -4.09 10.86
CA ALA A 18 -1.38 -4.53 11.72
C ALA A 18 -2.50 -5.26 10.94
N GLU A 19 -2.90 -4.73 9.79
CA GLU A 19 -4.02 -5.28 9.01
C GLU A 19 -3.69 -6.63 8.37
N PHE A 20 -2.45 -6.79 7.89
CA PHE A 20 -1.98 -8.06 7.32
C PHE A 20 -1.67 -9.09 8.40
N ALA A 21 -1.15 -8.66 9.55
CA ALA A 21 -0.90 -9.54 10.70
C ALA A 21 -2.21 -10.19 11.20
N LYS A 22 -3.33 -9.44 11.21
CA LYS A 22 -4.66 -10.01 11.52
C LYS A 22 -5.00 -11.18 10.60
N ARG A 23 -4.58 -11.15 9.34
CA ARG A 23 -4.85 -12.18 8.33
C ARG A 23 -3.75 -13.24 8.24
N GLY A 24 -2.85 -13.28 9.23
CA GLY A 24 -1.75 -14.23 9.26
C GLY A 24 -0.70 -13.95 8.19
N VAL A 25 -0.44 -12.68 7.87
CA VAL A 25 0.61 -12.29 6.91
C VAL A 25 1.56 -11.32 7.60
N ALA A 26 2.82 -11.72 7.74
CA ALA A 26 3.91 -10.85 8.14
C ALA A 26 4.24 -9.90 6.99
N VAL A 27 4.42 -8.61 7.28
CA VAL A 27 4.75 -7.62 6.25
C VAL A 27 6.04 -6.93 6.60
N ALA A 28 6.93 -6.84 5.62
CA ALA A 28 8.03 -5.87 5.61
C ALA A 28 7.62 -4.71 4.70
N PHE A 29 7.89 -3.49 5.12
CA PHE A 29 7.33 -2.31 4.49
C PHE A 29 8.44 -1.33 4.11
N ALA A 30 8.32 -0.76 2.92
CA ALA A 30 9.19 0.32 2.47
C ALA A 30 8.41 1.36 1.65
N THR A 31 8.80 2.61 1.83
CA THR A 31 8.31 3.73 1.03
C THR A 31 9.45 4.32 0.24
N PHE A 32 9.16 4.71 -1.00
CA PHE A 32 10.12 5.36 -1.86
C PHE A 32 9.55 6.62 -2.46
N ASP A 33 10.40 7.61 -2.64
CA ASP A 33 10.11 8.73 -3.51
C ASP A 33 10.70 8.45 -4.88
N ARG A 34 9.84 8.34 -5.89
CA ARG A 34 10.25 8.06 -7.28
C ARG A 34 11.11 9.19 -7.89
N LEU A 35 11.19 10.33 -7.21
CA LEU A 35 12.01 11.48 -7.61
C LEU A 35 13.50 11.31 -7.31
N SER A 36 13.90 10.38 -6.45
CA SER A 36 15.32 10.05 -6.22
C SER A 36 15.76 8.93 -7.16
N LEU A 37 16.10 9.28 -8.40
CA LEU A 37 16.59 8.32 -9.41
C LEU A 37 17.94 7.67 -9.02
N ASP A 38 18.75 8.35 -8.20
CA ASP A 38 20.13 7.93 -7.92
C ASP A 38 20.31 7.11 -6.63
N GLU A 39 19.33 7.12 -5.72
CA GLU A 39 19.48 6.52 -4.37
C GLU A 39 18.35 5.55 -3.98
N THR A 40 17.38 5.32 -4.86
CA THR A 40 16.27 4.40 -4.57
C THR A 40 16.72 2.96 -4.86
N PRO A 41 16.89 2.08 -3.85
CA PRO A 41 17.21 0.68 -4.12
C PRO A 41 16.14 0.07 -5.02
N SER A 42 16.57 -0.73 -6.00
CA SER A 42 15.64 -1.41 -6.91
C SER A 42 14.68 -2.29 -6.10
N PHE A 43 13.46 -2.47 -6.60
CA PHE A 43 12.47 -3.34 -5.94
C PHE A 43 13.03 -4.74 -5.66
N ASP A 44 13.87 -5.25 -6.56
CA ASP A 44 14.56 -6.53 -6.39
C ASP A 44 15.58 -6.52 -5.23
N ALA A 45 16.27 -5.40 -4.99
CA ALA A 45 17.23 -5.29 -3.89
C ALA A 45 16.52 -5.35 -2.54
N GLN A 46 15.40 -4.64 -2.38
CA GLN A 46 14.62 -4.70 -1.15
C GLN A 46 13.89 -6.02 -0.96
N ALA A 47 13.33 -6.59 -2.02
CA ALA A 47 12.73 -7.92 -1.96
C ALA A 47 13.73 -8.96 -1.45
N LYS A 48 15.01 -8.87 -1.88
CA LYS A 48 16.09 -9.71 -1.38
C LYS A 48 16.45 -9.42 0.08
N GLU A 49 16.55 -8.14 0.46
CA GLU A 49 16.82 -7.73 1.84
C GLU A 49 15.76 -8.27 2.81
N PHE A 50 14.48 -8.13 2.43
CA PHE A 50 13.34 -8.65 3.20
C PHE A 50 13.17 -10.16 3.10
N ARG A 51 13.94 -10.83 2.23
CA ARG A 51 13.78 -12.26 1.90
C ARG A 51 12.34 -12.59 1.51
N ALA A 52 11.69 -11.66 0.79
CA ALA A 52 10.30 -11.78 0.39
C ALA A 52 10.17 -12.78 -0.77
N SER A 53 9.13 -13.62 -0.72
CA SER A 53 8.71 -14.44 -1.88
C SER A 53 7.69 -13.71 -2.77
N THR A 54 7.04 -12.69 -2.22
CA THR A 54 5.97 -11.91 -2.87
C THR A 54 6.15 -10.43 -2.58
N ALA A 55 5.94 -9.59 -3.60
CA ALA A 55 5.96 -8.13 -3.46
C ALA A 55 4.64 -7.51 -3.93
N LEU A 56 4.03 -6.72 -3.06
CA LEU A 56 2.89 -5.86 -3.34
C LEU A 56 3.37 -4.44 -3.59
N ILE A 57 3.22 -3.97 -4.82
CA ILE A 57 3.59 -2.64 -5.26
C ILE A 57 2.35 -1.80 -5.45
N VAL A 58 2.25 -0.74 -4.68
CA VAL A 58 1.20 0.27 -4.69
C VAL A 58 1.78 1.56 -5.24
N TYR A 59 1.08 2.24 -6.14
CA TYR A 59 1.50 3.58 -6.51
C TYR A 59 0.31 4.45 -6.82
N ARG A 60 0.39 5.72 -6.43
CA ARG A 60 -0.66 6.68 -6.73
C ARG A 60 -0.67 6.94 -8.24
N THR A 61 -1.79 6.68 -8.89
CA THR A 61 -2.01 6.91 -10.32
C THR A 61 -2.69 8.26 -10.56
N GLU A 62 -3.65 8.63 -9.70
CA GLU A 62 -4.40 9.88 -9.83
C GLU A 62 -4.72 10.50 -8.46
N GLY A 63 -5.26 11.72 -8.47
CA GLY A 63 -5.95 12.30 -7.34
C GLY A 63 -6.02 13.82 -7.37
N THR A 64 -7.10 14.38 -6.86
CA THR A 64 -7.36 15.81 -6.81
C THR A 64 -6.93 16.39 -5.47
N ILE A 65 -6.28 17.54 -5.51
CA ILE A 65 -5.97 18.36 -4.34
C ILE A 65 -6.96 19.53 -4.34
N ASP A 66 -7.59 19.78 -3.20
CA ASP A 66 -8.42 20.95 -2.99
C ASP A 66 -7.52 22.20 -2.94
N SER A 67 -7.79 23.15 -3.83
CA SER A 67 -6.95 24.33 -4.03
C SER A 67 -6.97 25.33 -2.87
N LEU A 68 -8.00 25.28 -2.00
CA LEU A 68 -8.18 26.19 -0.87
C LEU A 68 -7.47 25.68 0.39
N SER A 69 -7.53 24.38 0.63
CA SER A 69 -7.00 23.71 1.82
C SER A 69 -5.68 22.98 1.60
N GLY A 70 -5.27 22.78 0.34
CA GLY A 70 -4.10 21.97 -0.02
C GLY A 70 -4.27 20.47 0.24
N GLN A 71 -5.47 20.01 0.64
CA GLN A 71 -5.71 18.63 1.02
C GLN A 71 -6.08 17.74 -0.17
N ILE A 72 -5.69 16.46 -0.11
CA ILE A 72 -6.12 15.46 -1.10
C ILE A 72 -7.61 15.14 -0.87
N VAL A 73 -8.43 15.39 -1.89
CA VAL A 73 -9.90 15.15 -1.89
C VAL A 73 -10.21 13.72 -2.33
N ASN A 74 -9.48 13.26 -3.35
CA ASN A 74 -9.54 11.91 -3.84
C ASN A 74 -8.15 11.46 -4.29
N ALA A 75 -7.93 10.16 -4.31
CA ALA A 75 -6.76 9.56 -4.92
C ALA A 75 -7.10 8.16 -5.41
N GLU A 76 -6.44 7.80 -6.51
CA GLU A 76 -6.43 6.46 -7.06
C GLU A 76 -5.04 5.88 -6.94
N PHE A 77 -4.97 4.61 -6.58
CA PHE A 77 -3.75 3.84 -6.45
C PHE A 77 -3.87 2.58 -7.28
N ASP A 78 -2.79 2.22 -7.96
CA ASP A 78 -2.63 0.91 -8.57
C ASP A 78 -1.85 0.01 -7.63
N ALA A 79 -2.48 -1.08 -7.18
CA ALA A 79 -1.88 -2.11 -6.34
C ALA A 79 -1.60 -3.35 -7.19
N GLN A 80 -0.38 -3.89 -7.12
CA GLN A 80 0.11 -4.97 -7.98
C GLN A 80 0.85 -6.01 -7.14
N LEU A 81 0.45 -7.27 -7.21
CA LEU A 81 1.16 -8.37 -6.54
C LEU A 81 2.08 -9.07 -7.54
N PHE A 82 3.33 -9.25 -7.15
CA PHE A 82 4.36 -9.96 -7.91
C PHE A 82 4.79 -11.21 -7.15
N ASP A 83 4.76 -12.33 -7.85
CA ASP A 83 5.47 -13.53 -7.43
C ASP A 83 6.93 -13.37 -7.87
N LEU A 84 7.84 -13.30 -6.89
CA LEU A 84 9.25 -13.02 -7.14
C LEU A 84 10.02 -14.25 -7.62
N ALA A 85 9.53 -15.46 -7.30
CA ALA A 85 10.12 -16.69 -7.83
C ALA A 85 9.78 -16.86 -9.32
N LEU A 86 8.56 -16.48 -9.71
CA LEU A 86 8.08 -16.54 -11.09
C LEU A 86 8.36 -15.26 -11.89
N GLN A 87 8.90 -14.22 -11.25
CA GLN A 87 9.18 -12.90 -11.81
C GLN A 87 8.00 -12.32 -12.60
N LYS A 88 6.77 -12.53 -12.11
CA LYS A 88 5.55 -12.13 -12.81
C LYS A 88 4.56 -11.44 -11.90
N ARG A 89 3.84 -10.48 -12.46
CA ARG A 89 2.65 -9.92 -11.83
C ARG A 89 1.55 -10.98 -11.82
N VAL A 90 1.07 -11.35 -10.65
CA VAL A 90 0.01 -12.34 -10.45
C VAL A 90 -1.34 -11.70 -10.12
N TRP A 91 -1.35 -10.44 -9.71
CA TRP A 91 -2.58 -9.72 -9.37
C TRP A 91 -2.42 -8.21 -9.55
N ARG A 92 -3.56 -7.53 -9.78
CA ARG A 92 -3.63 -6.07 -9.88
C ARG A 92 -5.02 -5.58 -9.51
N ALA A 93 -5.12 -4.49 -8.75
CA ALA A 93 -6.36 -3.78 -8.50
C ALA A 93 -6.15 -2.26 -8.45
N ALA A 94 -7.17 -1.52 -8.88
CA ALA A 94 -7.26 -0.08 -8.67
C ALA A 94 -8.00 0.21 -7.36
N ILE A 95 -7.39 1.01 -6.49
CA ILE A 95 -7.89 1.35 -5.17
C ILE A 95 -8.18 2.84 -5.15
N ARG A 96 -9.44 3.19 -4.96
CA ARG A 96 -9.90 4.56 -4.96
C ARG A 96 -10.38 4.94 -3.58
N TYR A 97 -9.93 6.09 -3.10
CA TYR A 97 -10.66 6.81 -2.07
C TYR A 97 -11.00 8.20 -2.57
N GLY A 98 -12.24 8.60 -2.34
CA GLY A 98 -12.71 9.97 -2.51
C GLY A 98 -13.63 10.32 -1.37
N SER A 99 -13.68 11.59 -1.01
CA SER A 99 -14.77 12.09 -0.19
C SER A 99 -15.90 12.55 -1.09
N GLY A 100 -17.11 12.04 -0.85
CA GLY A 100 -18.35 12.60 -1.40
C GLY A 100 -18.69 13.94 -0.76
N GLY A 101 -17.73 14.88 -0.68
CA GLY A 101 -17.94 16.25 -0.17
C GLY A 101 -17.38 16.59 1.22
N GLY A 102 -16.29 15.95 1.70
CA GLY A 102 -15.70 16.28 3.01
C GLY A 102 -14.18 16.17 3.09
N PHE A 103 -13.55 16.90 4.01
CA PHE A 103 -12.11 16.76 4.27
C PHE A 103 -11.81 15.38 4.86
N THR A 104 -10.91 14.61 4.23
CA THR A 104 -10.51 13.27 4.71
C THR A 104 -9.19 13.41 5.46
N THR A 105 -9.13 13.03 6.73
CA THR A 105 -7.87 13.07 7.50
C THR A 105 -6.86 12.05 6.96
N ASP A 106 -5.56 12.26 7.20
CA ASP A 106 -4.53 11.30 6.78
C ASP A 106 -4.79 9.89 7.33
N SER A 107 -5.24 9.80 8.60
CA SER A 107 -5.72 8.55 9.21
C SER A 107 -6.79 7.88 8.35
N GLN A 108 -7.88 8.58 8.02
CA GLN A 108 -8.97 8.03 7.22
C GLN A 108 -8.51 7.61 5.81
N ARG A 109 -7.58 8.35 5.21
CA ARG A 109 -7.00 8.00 3.90
C ARG A 109 -6.19 6.71 3.99
N VAL A 110 -5.35 6.58 5.02
CA VAL A 110 -4.58 5.35 5.26
C VAL A 110 -5.52 4.17 5.51
N ASP A 111 -6.55 4.32 6.34
CA ASP A 111 -7.53 3.25 6.61
C ASP A 111 -8.20 2.77 5.32
N LYS A 112 -8.66 3.70 4.49
CA LYS A 112 -9.28 3.38 3.20
C LYS A 112 -8.33 2.67 2.25
N LEU A 113 -7.07 3.10 2.18
CA LEU A 113 -6.07 2.50 1.31
C LEU A 113 -5.71 1.08 1.76
N VAL A 114 -5.32 0.93 3.02
CA VAL A 114 -4.90 -0.36 3.58
C VAL A 114 -6.05 -1.36 3.59
N GLY A 115 -7.23 -0.93 4.06
CA GLY A 115 -8.44 -1.74 4.07
C GLY A 115 -8.86 -2.14 2.65
N GLY A 116 -8.92 -1.18 1.72
CA GLY A 116 -9.31 -1.45 0.33
C GLY A 116 -8.41 -2.47 -0.36
N ILE A 117 -7.11 -2.47 -0.08
CA ILE A 117 -6.18 -3.45 -0.64
C ILE A 117 -6.35 -4.82 0.02
N ALA A 118 -6.43 -4.86 1.35
CA ALA A 118 -6.63 -6.11 2.08
C ALA A 118 -7.95 -6.79 1.67
N ASP A 119 -9.01 -6.02 1.48
CA ASP A 119 -10.31 -6.50 1.05
C ASP A 119 -10.29 -6.98 -0.41
N ALA A 120 -9.63 -6.24 -1.31
CA ALA A 120 -9.48 -6.66 -2.71
C ALA A 120 -8.68 -7.96 -2.84
N LEU A 121 -7.59 -8.12 -2.08
CA LEU A 121 -6.83 -9.37 -2.03
C LEU A 121 -7.66 -10.52 -1.44
N ALA A 122 -8.47 -10.25 -0.42
CA ALA A 122 -9.32 -11.26 0.20
C ALA A 122 -10.46 -11.70 -0.72
N ALA A 123 -11.06 -10.78 -1.47
CA ALA A 123 -12.09 -11.07 -2.45
C ALA A 123 -11.60 -12.02 -3.55
N ASP A 124 -10.32 -11.90 -3.93
CA ASP A 124 -9.68 -12.76 -4.93
C ASP A 124 -9.01 -14.01 -4.33
N GLY A 125 -9.18 -14.26 -3.02
CA GLY A 125 -8.65 -15.43 -2.32
C GLY A 125 -7.13 -15.43 -2.12
N LEU A 126 -6.46 -14.29 -2.32
CA LEU A 126 -5.01 -14.13 -2.16
C LEU A 126 -4.61 -13.80 -0.72
N LEU A 127 -5.58 -13.40 0.10
CA LEU A 127 -5.40 -13.11 1.51
C LEU A 127 -6.55 -13.76 2.27
N ALA A 128 -6.28 -14.27 3.47
CA ALA A 128 -7.37 -14.76 4.33
C ALA A 128 -8.33 -13.60 4.62
N ALA A 129 -9.63 -13.88 4.67
CA ALA A 129 -10.57 -12.94 5.25
C ALA A 129 -10.10 -12.58 6.67
N ALA A 130 -10.32 -11.33 7.08
CA ALA A 130 -10.03 -10.92 8.45
C ALA A 130 -10.68 -11.94 9.40
N PRO A 131 -9.92 -12.56 10.32
CA PRO A 131 -10.52 -13.55 11.19
C PRO A 131 -11.61 -12.87 12.02
N ALA A 132 -12.79 -13.49 12.05
CA ALA A 132 -13.49 -13.57 13.31
C ALA A 132 -12.54 -14.34 14.24
N ALA A 133 -11.87 -13.61 15.14
CA ALA A 133 -10.74 -14.05 15.97
C ALA A 133 -10.52 -15.58 16.02
N GLN A 134 -9.54 -16.11 15.28
CA GLN A 134 -8.76 -17.31 15.64
C GLN A 134 -7.63 -17.60 14.64
N GLY A 135 -6.49 -17.99 15.20
CA GLY A 135 -5.17 -17.83 14.61
C GLY A 135 -4.76 -18.85 13.55
N ARG A 136 -3.82 -18.43 12.70
CA ARG A 136 -2.92 -19.29 11.91
C ARG A 136 -1.76 -18.49 11.29
N LYS A 137 -0.74 -19.24 10.85
CA LYS A 137 0.68 -18.91 10.61
C LYS A 137 0.96 -17.81 9.56
N PRO A 138 2.11 -17.08 9.69
CA PRO A 138 2.49 -15.96 8.82
C PRO A 138 2.88 -16.35 7.38
N VAL A 139 2.36 -15.64 6.38
CA VAL A 139 2.93 -15.50 5.02
C VAL A 139 3.67 -14.15 4.94
N ALA A 140 4.81 -14.03 4.25
CA ALA A 140 5.50 -12.75 4.12
C ALA A 140 4.99 -11.97 2.88
N ALA A 141 4.56 -10.71 3.03
CA ALA A 141 4.25 -9.81 1.92
C ALA A 141 5.03 -8.49 2.04
N ALA A 142 5.76 -8.09 1.00
CA ALA A 142 6.41 -6.77 0.95
C ALA A 142 5.45 -5.71 0.38
N TRP A 143 5.41 -4.50 0.91
CA TRP A 143 4.60 -3.39 0.38
C TRP A 143 5.51 -2.25 -0.12
N ILE A 144 5.24 -1.74 -1.33
CA ILE A 144 6.05 -0.71 -1.99
C ILE A 144 5.13 0.43 -2.45
N SER A 145 5.26 1.65 -1.92
CA SER A 145 4.49 2.82 -2.39
C SER A 145 5.31 3.72 -3.32
N ALA A 146 4.86 4.02 -4.56
CA ALA A 146 5.50 5.00 -5.46
C ALA A 146 4.55 6.14 -5.92
N ARG A 147 5.11 7.32 -6.20
CA ARG A 147 4.37 8.51 -6.69
C ARG A 147 4.61 8.71 -8.21
N ARG A 148 3.64 9.24 -8.95
CA ARG A 148 3.84 9.88 -10.27
C ARG A 148 3.60 11.39 -10.14
N PRO A 149 4.30 12.25 -10.89
CA PRO A 149 3.92 13.66 -11.03
C PRO A 149 2.75 13.81 -12.02
N LEU A 150 1.95 14.86 -11.81
CA LEU A 150 1.13 15.50 -12.83
C LEU A 150 2.04 16.26 -13.81
#